data_AF-A0A8H6C0Y9-F1
#
_entry.id   AF-A0A8H6C0Y9-F1
#
_cell.length_a   1.000
_cell.length_b   1.000
_cell.length_c   1.000
_cell.angle_alpha   90.00
_cell.angle_beta   90.00
_cell.angle_gamma   90.00
#
_symmetry.space_group_name_H-M   'P 1'
#
loop_
_entity.id
_entity.type
_entity.pdbx_description
1 polymer ?
#
loop_
_entity_poly.entity_id
_entity_poly.type
_entity_poly.pdbx_seq_one_letter_code
_entity_poly.pdbx_strand_id
1 'polypeptide(L)'
;MTIETIDIDLFLGIAKLHPNVIAQIFGYLPKCLLPHLLYFPPIREIAASVILSDVEITEDVERHMWFDGFRSCQCLRFNIKLDNLKQGIAQWNIYPHTFHMEHVEQFERVLDTLPKLITAASSINGTFYGKEGLDSKAMLNFFLDSNIMFDSIELLKFEDTLTLPSIARNVALHRTALDSYTIYGMKKLDIKIIPDDDDDEGTQIFTFPASLEDLQIKTRLLTGVILPPTLRRLCLVTHSKQIEISSEGMPILEYLSLELPCIDVLNNNQIIAPNLKTLHLKKCLSMRGYNGLKKFQHLKHLTIDSSVYPFYLFDQNSLLELESFEYIGNDLQNSQYFLKSLLIFPPNLKHLSIKSAGLGDLDSSTLVLTPPLTRLVLLNVSFKTGYCHLDENLQYIHIITSDLTFHSSFRIPPRAEVLDLAAKNIVTG
;
A
#
# COMPACT_ATOMS: atom_id res chain seq x y z
N MET A 1 -28.41 16.84 31.32
CA MET A 1 -28.42 16.23 29.97
C MET A 1 -28.49 17.38 29.00
N THR A 2 -27.33 17.89 28.60
CA THR A 2 -27.18 19.08 27.76
C THR A 2 -27.00 18.61 26.32
N ILE A 3 -27.95 18.97 25.46
CA ILE A 3 -27.74 18.98 24.01
C ILE A 3 -26.58 19.94 23.80
N GLU A 4 -25.39 19.43 23.46
CA GLU A 4 -24.35 20.31 22.89
C GLU A 4 -24.96 20.88 21.62
N THR A 5 -25.24 22.17 21.68
CA THR A 5 -25.83 22.95 20.61
C THR A 5 -24.98 22.76 19.36
N ILE A 6 -25.59 22.19 18.32
CA ILE A 6 -25.08 22.25 16.95
C ILE A 6 -24.61 23.69 16.70
N ASP A 7 -23.32 23.89 16.42
CA ASP A 7 -22.74 25.21 16.17
C ASP A 7 -23.25 25.72 14.81
N ILE A 8 -24.38 26.42 14.85
CA ILE A 8 -25.03 26.98 13.66
C ILE A 8 -24.09 27.99 12.98
N ASP A 9 -23.28 28.74 13.75
CA ASP A 9 -22.36 29.74 13.22
C ASP A 9 -21.23 29.08 12.41
N LEU A 10 -20.75 27.91 12.84
CA LEU A 10 -19.82 27.10 12.06
C LEU A 10 -20.41 26.72 10.69
N PHE A 11 -21.64 26.18 10.64
CA PHE A 11 -22.26 25.77 9.37
C PHE A 11 -22.61 26.97 8.47
N LEU A 12 -22.99 28.10 9.06
CA LEU A 12 -23.17 29.36 8.31
C LEU A 12 -21.84 29.90 7.78
N GLY A 13 -20.74 29.72 8.52
CA GLY A 13 -19.39 30.03 8.07
C GLY A 13 -18.96 29.16 6.89
N ILE A 14 -19.16 27.85 6.99
CA ILE A 14 -18.87 26.87 5.93
C ILE A 14 -19.66 27.21 4.66
N ALA A 15 -20.93 27.59 4.79
CA ALA A 15 -21.78 27.96 3.66
C ALA A 15 -21.28 29.15 2.83
N LYS A 16 -20.36 29.97 3.37
CA LYS A 16 -19.74 31.10 2.65
C LYS A 16 -18.56 30.67 1.77
N LEU A 17 -18.07 29.45 1.93
CA LEU A 17 -16.95 28.93 1.15
C LEU A 17 -17.38 28.58 -0.27
N HIS A 18 -16.41 28.49 -1.18
CA HIS A 18 -16.67 28.04 -2.55
C HIS A 18 -17.19 26.58 -2.53
N PRO A 19 -18.19 26.20 -3.36
CA PRO A 19 -18.79 24.86 -3.33
C PRO A 19 -17.79 23.70 -3.42
N ASN A 20 -16.76 23.85 -4.27
CA ASN A 20 -15.69 22.84 -4.38
C ASN A 20 -14.90 22.65 -3.08
N VAL A 21 -14.70 23.71 -2.29
CA VAL A 21 -14.03 23.64 -1.00
C VAL A 21 -14.93 22.91 0.01
N ILE A 22 -16.23 23.21 0.01
CA ILE A 22 -17.21 22.52 0.86
C ILE A 22 -17.27 21.02 0.50
N ALA A 23 -17.32 20.69 -0.78
CA ALA A 23 -17.33 19.30 -1.25
C ALA A 23 -16.06 18.54 -0.83
N GLN A 24 -14.88 19.18 -0.92
CA GLN A 24 -13.63 18.60 -0.41
C GLN A 24 -13.68 18.36 1.10
N ILE A 25 -14.14 19.34 1.89
CA ILE A 25 -14.31 19.18 3.34
C ILE A 25 -15.21 17.98 3.63
N PHE A 26 -16.36 17.88 2.96
CA PHE A 26 -17.29 16.76 3.15
C PHE A 26 -16.68 15.42 2.70
N GLY A 27 -15.82 15.43 1.68
CA GLY A 27 -15.07 14.25 1.24
C GLY A 27 -14.24 13.60 2.35
N TYR A 28 -13.69 14.42 3.26
CA TYR A 28 -12.90 13.97 4.42
C TYR A 28 -13.74 13.57 5.64
N LEU A 29 -15.05 13.83 5.65
CA LEU A 29 -15.91 13.44 6.76
C LEU A 29 -16.23 11.93 6.72
N PRO A 30 -16.38 11.29 7.88
CA PRO A 30 -16.92 9.93 7.96
C PRO A 30 -18.26 9.84 7.24
N LYS A 31 -18.44 8.82 6.39
CA LYS A 31 -19.61 8.73 5.49
C LYS A 31 -20.94 8.65 6.23
N CYS A 32 -20.96 8.08 7.44
CA CYS A 32 -22.14 8.02 8.30
C CYS A 32 -22.65 9.40 8.76
N LEU A 33 -21.82 10.44 8.74
CA LEU A 33 -22.20 11.80 9.13
C LEU A 33 -22.87 12.59 8.03
N LEU A 34 -22.57 12.28 6.77
CA LEU A 34 -23.04 13.07 5.63
C LEU A 34 -24.57 13.28 5.60
N PRO A 35 -25.43 12.30 5.97
CA PRO A 35 -26.88 12.53 6.01
C PRO A 35 -27.31 13.66 6.95
N HIS A 36 -26.57 13.91 8.03
CA HIS A 36 -26.90 15.00 8.95
C HIS A 36 -26.71 16.37 8.31
N LEU A 37 -25.81 16.48 7.33
CA LEU A 37 -25.57 17.71 6.58
C LEU A 37 -26.78 18.10 5.71
N LEU A 38 -27.63 17.14 5.34
CA LEU A 38 -28.85 17.40 4.58
C LEU A 38 -29.86 18.25 5.37
N TYR A 39 -29.80 18.26 6.71
CA TYR A 39 -30.68 19.10 7.52
C TYR A 39 -30.33 20.59 7.45
N PHE A 40 -29.14 20.96 6.95
CA PHE A 40 -28.69 22.35 6.87
C PHE A 40 -28.96 22.94 5.47
N PRO A 41 -29.98 23.80 5.31
CA PRO A 41 -30.39 24.30 3.99
C PRO A 41 -29.25 24.92 3.15
N PRO A 42 -28.32 25.74 3.70
CA PRO A 42 -27.30 26.41 2.90
C PRO A 42 -26.29 25.50 2.20
N ILE A 43 -26.08 24.28 2.72
CA ILE A 43 -25.07 23.32 2.22
C ILE A 43 -25.71 22.03 1.70
N ARG A 44 -27.05 21.94 1.75
CA ARG A 44 -27.81 20.70 1.52
C ARG A 44 -27.56 20.10 0.15
N GLU A 45 -27.56 20.91 -0.90
CA GLU A 45 -27.35 20.44 -2.27
C GLU A 45 -25.94 19.89 -2.47
N ILE A 46 -24.93 20.56 -1.89
CA ILE A 46 -23.54 20.10 -1.92
C ILE A 46 -23.40 18.78 -1.15
N ALA A 47 -24.03 18.68 0.02
CA ALA A 47 -24.05 17.45 0.80
C ALA A 47 -24.72 16.31 0.02
N ALA A 48 -25.86 16.55 -0.62
CA ALA A 48 -26.52 15.55 -1.46
C ALA A 48 -25.64 15.10 -2.64
N SER A 49 -24.94 16.03 -3.28
CA SER A 49 -24.00 15.72 -4.35
C SER A 49 -22.85 14.83 -3.89
N VAL A 50 -22.24 15.13 -2.73
CA VAL A 50 -21.15 14.32 -2.15
C VAL A 50 -21.62 12.95 -1.68
N ILE A 51 -22.84 12.87 -1.11
CA ILE A 51 -23.43 11.59 -0.70
C ILE A 51 -23.69 10.70 -1.91
N LEU A 52 -24.35 11.26 -2.94
CA LEU A 52 -24.79 10.48 -4.09
C LEU A 52 -23.63 10.20 -5.06
N SER A 53 -22.51 10.94 -5.01
CA SER A 53 -21.41 10.73 -5.96
C SER A 53 -20.74 9.36 -5.86
N ASP A 54 -20.68 8.78 -4.66
CA ASP A 54 -20.01 7.50 -4.38
C ASP A 54 -20.80 6.72 -3.32
N VAL A 55 -21.47 5.65 -3.76
CA VAL A 55 -22.42 4.90 -2.94
C VAL A 55 -22.17 3.39 -2.97
N GLU A 56 -22.46 2.73 -1.85
CA GLU A 56 -22.50 1.27 -1.75
C GLU A 56 -23.96 0.82 -1.67
N ILE A 57 -24.42 0.11 -2.70
CA ILE A 57 -25.77 -0.41 -2.79
C ILE A 57 -25.82 -1.69 -1.97
N THR A 58 -26.55 -1.67 -0.85
CA THR A 58 -26.65 -2.81 0.06
C THR A 58 -28.05 -2.96 0.63
N GLU A 59 -28.38 -4.18 1.08
CA GLU A 59 -29.63 -4.47 1.77
C GLU A 59 -29.57 -4.10 3.26
N ASP A 60 -28.38 -4.17 3.87
CA ASP A 60 -28.17 -3.89 5.28
C ASP A 60 -27.46 -2.56 5.48
N VAL A 61 -28.19 -1.58 6.02
CA VAL A 61 -27.67 -0.24 6.29
C VAL A 61 -27.59 -0.05 7.79
N GLU A 62 -26.40 -0.23 8.33
CA GLU A 62 -26.07 0.16 9.69
C GLU A 62 -25.42 1.54 9.70
N ARG A 63 -25.91 2.42 10.58
CA ARG A 63 -25.30 3.74 10.80
C ARG A 63 -24.92 3.85 12.25
N HIS A 64 -23.66 4.22 12.52
CA HIS A 64 -23.24 4.54 13.87
C HIS A 64 -24.18 5.59 14.47
N MET A 65 -24.67 5.32 15.68
CA MET A 65 -25.31 6.36 16.47
C MET A 65 -24.24 7.34 16.96
N TRP A 66 -24.61 8.61 17.12
CA TRP A 66 -23.75 9.76 17.46
C TRP A 66 -22.78 9.55 18.64
N PHE A 67 -22.98 8.51 19.46
CA PHE A 67 -22.37 8.36 20.78
C PHE A 67 -21.07 7.54 20.85
N ASP A 68 -20.77 6.72 19.84
CA ASP A 68 -19.52 5.93 19.85
C ASP A 68 -18.43 6.68 19.07
N GLY A 69 -17.81 7.63 19.78
CA GLY A 69 -16.67 8.47 19.38
C GLY A 69 -16.11 8.31 17.96
N PHE A 70 -16.11 9.40 17.20
CA PHE A 70 -15.59 9.51 15.83
C PHE A 70 -14.22 8.89 15.53
N ARG A 71 -13.39 8.63 16.56
CA ARG A 71 -12.04 8.10 16.42
C ARG A 71 -11.98 6.66 15.90
N SER A 72 -13.08 5.90 15.92
CA SER A 72 -13.13 4.50 15.45
C SER A 72 -14.09 4.23 14.29
N CYS A 73 -14.66 5.27 13.65
CA CYS A 73 -15.59 5.07 12.55
C CYS A 73 -14.89 4.48 11.31
N GLN A 74 -15.29 3.26 10.91
CA GLN A 74 -14.78 2.55 9.73
C GLN A 74 -15.70 2.65 8.51
N CYS A 75 -16.63 3.63 8.46
CA CYS A 75 -17.50 3.82 7.30
C CYS A 75 -16.68 4.36 6.11
N LEU A 76 -16.11 3.43 5.33
CA LEU A 76 -15.32 3.73 4.14
C LEU A 76 -16.19 4.27 3.00
N ARG A 77 -17.42 3.77 2.89
CA ARG A 77 -18.40 4.11 1.84
C ARG A 77 -19.74 4.55 2.42
N PHE A 78 -20.55 5.17 1.58
CA PHE A 78 -21.92 5.54 1.94
C PHE A 78 -22.90 4.44 1.56
N ASN A 79 -23.34 3.68 2.56
CA ASN A 79 -24.25 2.55 2.36
C ASN A 79 -25.69 3.03 2.18
N ILE A 80 -26.35 2.57 1.12
CA ILE A 80 -27.71 2.97 0.76
C ILE A 80 -28.48 1.79 0.15
N LYS A 81 -29.75 1.65 0.56
CA LYS A 81 -30.69 0.73 -0.11
C LYS A 81 -31.05 1.23 -1.50
N LEU A 82 -31.22 0.33 -2.46
CA LEU A 82 -31.53 0.69 -3.85
C LEU A 82 -32.77 1.61 -3.98
N ASP A 83 -33.84 1.35 -3.22
CA ASP A 83 -35.04 2.20 -3.27
C ASP A 83 -34.83 3.59 -2.68
N ASN A 84 -33.99 3.70 -1.64
CA ASN A 84 -33.60 5.01 -1.10
C ASN A 84 -32.71 5.76 -2.09
N LEU A 85 -31.85 5.05 -2.84
CA LEU A 85 -31.05 5.65 -3.90
C LEU A 85 -31.95 6.17 -5.03
N LYS A 86 -32.95 5.41 -5.46
CA LYS A 86 -33.95 5.87 -6.44
C LYS A 86 -34.65 7.16 -5.98
N GLN A 87 -35.07 7.21 -4.72
CA GLN A 87 -35.68 8.41 -4.14
C GLN A 87 -34.70 9.58 -4.10
N GLY A 88 -33.45 9.35 -3.70
CA GLY A 88 -32.39 10.36 -3.70
C GLY A 88 -32.11 10.93 -5.09
N ILE A 89 -32.00 10.06 -6.11
CA ILE A 89 -31.82 10.46 -7.51
C ILE A 89 -33.04 11.28 -7.97
N ALA A 90 -34.27 10.83 -7.68
CA ALA A 90 -35.47 11.55 -8.07
C ALA A 90 -35.59 12.92 -7.39
N GLN A 91 -35.16 13.03 -6.12
CA GLN A 91 -35.22 14.25 -5.35
C GLN A 91 -34.17 15.27 -5.77
N TRP A 92 -32.93 14.83 -6.02
CA TRP A 92 -31.79 15.71 -6.25
C TRP A 92 -31.37 15.81 -7.71
N ASN A 93 -31.89 14.92 -8.57
CA ASN A 93 -31.49 14.77 -9.97
C ASN A 93 -29.97 14.54 -10.15
N ILE A 94 -29.38 13.76 -9.24
CA ILE A 94 -27.95 13.43 -9.24
C ILE A 94 -27.81 11.92 -9.32
N TYR A 95 -27.18 11.45 -10.39
CA TYR A 95 -26.76 10.05 -10.50
C TYR A 95 -25.37 9.87 -9.87
N PRO A 96 -25.12 8.73 -9.21
CA PRO A 96 -23.79 8.38 -8.75
C PRO A 96 -22.75 8.36 -9.86
N HIS A 97 -21.58 8.93 -9.57
CA HIS A 97 -20.40 8.79 -10.43
C HIS A 97 -19.76 7.42 -10.24
N THR A 98 -19.82 6.89 -9.02
CA THR A 98 -19.31 5.58 -8.65
C THR A 98 -20.35 4.86 -7.82
N PHE A 99 -20.53 3.56 -8.06
CA PHE A 99 -21.28 2.72 -7.14
C PHE A 99 -20.64 1.34 -6.97
N HIS A 100 -20.92 0.76 -5.81
CA HIS A 100 -20.40 -0.51 -5.33
C HIS A 100 -21.54 -1.48 -5.02
N MET A 101 -21.32 -2.78 -5.24
CA MET A 101 -22.27 -3.86 -4.93
C MET A 101 -21.51 -5.07 -4.38
N GLU A 102 -22.16 -5.86 -3.53
CA GLU A 102 -21.57 -7.04 -2.87
C GLU A 102 -22.17 -8.38 -3.36
N HIS A 103 -23.30 -8.32 -4.06
CA HIS A 103 -24.07 -9.50 -4.44
C HIS A 103 -24.57 -9.43 -5.88
N VAL A 104 -24.67 -10.59 -6.53
CA VAL A 104 -25.12 -10.71 -7.92
C VAL A 104 -26.57 -10.25 -8.05
N GLU A 105 -27.40 -10.58 -7.05
CA GLU A 105 -28.82 -10.22 -6.98
C GLU A 105 -29.00 -8.69 -6.88
N GLN A 106 -28.05 -7.97 -6.27
CA GLN A 106 -28.07 -6.51 -6.25
C GLN A 106 -27.82 -5.96 -7.65
N PHE A 107 -26.87 -6.53 -8.39
CA PHE A 107 -26.58 -6.13 -9.76
C PHE A 107 -27.76 -6.40 -10.69
N GLU A 108 -28.37 -7.58 -10.60
CA GLU A 108 -29.59 -7.95 -11.34
C GLU A 108 -30.73 -6.94 -11.07
N ARG A 109 -31.00 -6.64 -9.80
CA ARG A 109 -32.03 -5.65 -9.43
C ARG A 109 -31.72 -4.25 -9.96
N VAL A 110 -30.45 -3.84 -10.03
CA VAL A 110 -30.06 -2.55 -10.63
C VAL A 110 -30.38 -2.56 -12.13
N LEU A 111 -30.05 -3.65 -12.85
CA LEU A 111 -30.36 -3.78 -14.27
C LEU A 111 -31.87 -3.74 -14.53
N ASP A 112 -32.64 -4.45 -13.73
CA ASP A 112 -34.10 -4.56 -13.92
C ASP A 112 -34.83 -3.26 -13.57
N THR A 113 -34.40 -2.59 -12.50
CA THR A 113 -35.20 -1.51 -11.89
C THR A 113 -34.61 -0.12 -12.03
N LEU A 114 -33.32 0.01 -12.35
CA LEU A 114 -32.65 1.30 -12.53
C LEU A 114 -31.51 1.22 -13.57
N PRO A 115 -31.76 0.78 -14.81
CA PRO A 115 -30.70 0.59 -15.82
C PRO A 115 -29.97 1.90 -16.18
N LYS A 116 -30.64 3.05 -16.05
CA LYS A 116 -30.01 4.37 -16.27
C LYS A 116 -28.82 4.63 -15.35
N LEU A 117 -28.77 4.00 -14.18
CA LEU A 117 -27.64 4.11 -13.25
C LEU A 117 -26.35 3.61 -13.90
N ILE A 118 -26.41 2.49 -14.64
CA ILE A 118 -25.26 1.91 -15.35
C ILE A 118 -24.70 2.91 -16.35
N THR A 119 -25.56 3.52 -17.15
CA THR A 119 -25.15 4.46 -18.21
C THR A 119 -24.67 5.81 -17.68
N ALA A 120 -25.09 6.19 -16.47
CA ALA A 120 -24.74 7.47 -15.86
C ALA A 120 -23.47 7.39 -15.01
N ALA A 121 -23.16 6.20 -14.48
CA ALA A 121 -21.97 6.00 -13.67
C ALA A 121 -20.69 6.05 -14.51
N SER A 122 -19.68 6.73 -13.99
CA SER A 122 -18.32 6.68 -14.53
C SER A 122 -17.55 5.45 -14.08
N SER A 123 -17.97 4.85 -12.95
CA SER A 123 -17.31 3.69 -12.37
C SER A 123 -18.27 2.72 -11.69
N ILE A 124 -18.10 1.44 -12.01
CA ILE A 124 -18.93 0.34 -11.52
C ILE A 124 -18.00 -0.68 -10.88
N ASN A 125 -18.23 -0.97 -9.61
CA ASN A 125 -17.39 -1.85 -8.82
C ASN A 125 -18.23 -2.95 -8.16
N GLY A 126 -17.73 -4.18 -8.21
CA GLY A 126 -18.41 -5.33 -7.62
C GLY A 126 -17.48 -6.13 -6.73
N THR A 127 -17.98 -6.58 -5.59
CA THR A 127 -17.36 -7.55 -4.71
C THR A 127 -18.31 -8.75 -4.70
N PHE A 128 -17.86 -9.95 -5.05
CA PHE A 128 -18.75 -11.10 -5.17
C PHE A 128 -18.19 -12.29 -4.39
N TYR A 129 -19.07 -12.98 -3.67
CA TYR A 129 -18.71 -14.11 -2.82
C TYR A 129 -19.15 -15.42 -3.46
N GLY A 130 -18.23 -16.38 -3.53
CA GLY A 130 -18.58 -17.78 -3.73
C GLY A 130 -19.37 -18.28 -2.53
N LYS A 131 -20.53 -18.89 -2.79
CA LYS A 131 -21.35 -19.60 -1.80
C LYS A 131 -21.47 -21.05 -2.23
N GLU A 132 -21.51 -21.97 -1.27
CA GLU A 132 -21.80 -23.38 -1.54
C GLU A 132 -23.14 -23.50 -2.30
N GLY A 133 -23.11 -24.17 -3.46
CA GLY A 133 -24.27 -24.32 -4.35
C GLY A 133 -24.52 -23.17 -5.33
N LEU A 134 -23.71 -22.10 -5.32
CA LEU A 134 -23.75 -21.07 -6.36
C LEU A 134 -23.10 -21.59 -7.64
N ASP A 135 -23.82 -21.53 -8.77
CA ASP A 135 -23.23 -21.79 -10.09
C ASP A 135 -22.38 -20.59 -10.53
N SER A 136 -21.09 -20.65 -10.20
CA SER A 136 -20.09 -19.62 -10.54
C SER A 136 -20.02 -19.36 -12.05
N LYS A 137 -20.26 -20.39 -12.88
CA LYS A 137 -20.24 -20.25 -14.33
C LYS A 137 -21.47 -19.51 -14.83
N ALA A 138 -22.65 -19.82 -14.29
CA ALA A 138 -23.87 -19.07 -14.60
C ALA A 138 -23.73 -17.58 -14.21
N MET A 139 -23.16 -17.29 -13.04
CA MET A 139 -22.87 -15.91 -12.61
C MET A 139 -21.95 -15.17 -13.58
N LEU A 140 -20.82 -15.79 -13.99
CA LEU A 140 -19.88 -15.15 -14.92
C LEU A 140 -20.49 -14.95 -16.30
N ASN A 141 -21.30 -15.90 -16.78
CA ASN A 141 -22.04 -15.75 -18.03
C ASN A 141 -23.04 -14.59 -17.94
N PHE A 142 -23.76 -14.45 -16.82
CA PHE A 142 -24.66 -13.33 -16.59
C PHE A 142 -23.93 -11.98 -16.68
N PHE A 143 -22.74 -11.84 -16.08
CA PHE A 143 -21.95 -10.62 -16.20
C PHE A 143 -21.50 -10.36 -17.65
N LEU A 144 -21.05 -11.40 -18.36
CA LEU A 144 -20.68 -11.29 -19.76
C LEU A 144 -21.85 -10.85 -20.64
N ASP A 145 -23.02 -11.46 -20.44
CA ASP A 145 -24.25 -11.20 -21.21
C ASP A 145 -24.81 -9.79 -20.94
N SER A 146 -24.53 -9.23 -19.76
CA SER A 146 -24.89 -7.84 -19.43
C SER A 146 -24.16 -6.80 -20.29
N ASN A 147 -23.04 -7.18 -20.93
CA ASN A 147 -22.18 -6.31 -21.74
C ASN A 147 -21.71 -5.04 -21.00
N ILE A 148 -21.53 -5.14 -19.69
CA ILE A 148 -21.06 -4.07 -18.82
C ILE A 148 -19.61 -4.33 -18.44
N MET A 149 -18.77 -3.31 -18.63
CA MET A 149 -17.38 -3.32 -18.19
C MET A 149 -17.29 -2.74 -16.78
N PHE A 150 -16.95 -3.58 -15.82
CA PHE A 150 -16.62 -3.15 -14.48
C PHE A 150 -15.26 -2.44 -14.48
N ASP A 151 -15.14 -1.40 -13.66
CA ASP A 151 -13.82 -0.84 -13.39
C ASP A 151 -13.06 -1.74 -12.41
N SER A 152 -13.75 -2.31 -11.42
CA SER A 152 -13.14 -3.25 -10.48
C SER A 152 -14.09 -4.39 -10.12
N ILE A 153 -13.57 -5.62 -10.12
CA ILE A 153 -14.23 -6.78 -9.53
C ILE A 153 -13.33 -7.40 -8.48
N GLU A 154 -13.91 -7.76 -7.33
CA GLU A 154 -13.29 -8.57 -6.30
C GLU A 154 -14.05 -9.89 -6.19
N LEU A 155 -13.35 -11.03 -6.29
CA LEU A 155 -13.93 -12.38 -6.19
C LEU A 155 -13.40 -13.09 -4.95
N LEU A 156 -14.30 -13.41 -4.01
CA LEU A 156 -13.94 -13.99 -2.72
C LEU A 156 -14.47 -15.43 -2.57
N LYS A 157 -13.60 -16.35 -2.16
CA LYS A 157 -13.94 -17.71 -1.71
C LYS A 157 -14.71 -18.54 -2.75
N PHE A 158 -14.34 -18.44 -4.02
CA PHE A 158 -14.84 -19.39 -5.02
C PHE A 158 -14.00 -20.66 -4.94
N GLU A 159 -14.68 -21.79 -4.68
CA GLU A 159 -14.05 -23.10 -4.48
C GLU A 159 -13.52 -23.68 -5.80
N ASP A 160 -14.30 -23.55 -6.88
CA ASP A 160 -13.90 -23.99 -8.21
C ASP A 160 -12.95 -23.00 -8.89
N THR A 161 -12.07 -23.52 -9.76
CA THR A 161 -11.31 -22.67 -10.66
C THR A 161 -12.22 -22.00 -11.68
N LEU A 162 -11.98 -20.71 -11.94
CA LEU A 162 -12.83 -19.90 -12.80
C LEU A 162 -12.13 -19.52 -14.11
N THR A 163 -12.86 -19.56 -15.21
CA THR A 163 -12.49 -18.86 -16.45
C THR A 163 -13.15 -17.48 -16.46
N LEU A 164 -12.42 -16.46 -16.01
CA LEU A 164 -12.93 -15.09 -15.92
C LEU A 164 -12.96 -14.41 -17.31
N PRO A 165 -14.13 -14.02 -17.84
CA PRO A 165 -14.20 -13.26 -19.08
C PRO A 165 -13.62 -11.85 -18.95
N SER A 166 -13.44 -11.17 -20.08
CA SER A 166 -13.00 -9.77 -20.14
C SER A 166 -14.12 -8.81 -19.73
N ILE A 167 -14.49 -8.82 -18.45
CA ILE A 167 -15.58 -8.01 -17.87
C ILE A 167 -15.06 -6.91 -16.93
N ALA A 168 -13.77 -6.86 -16.63
CA ALA A 168 -13.20 -5.92 -15.66
C ALA A 168 -11.81 -5.41 -16.04
N ARG A 169 -11.52 -4.15 -15.67
CA ARG A 169 -10.16 -3.56 -15.81
C ARG A 169 -9.26 -3.92 -14.64
N ASN A 170 -9.82 -3.95 -13.43
CA ASN A 170 -9.12 -4.28 -12.21
C ASN A 170 -9.76 -5.52 -11.59
N VAL A 171 -8.96 -6.51 -11.23
CA VAL A 171 -9.43 -7.76 -10.65
C VAL A 171 -8.68 -8.02 -9.34
N ALA A 172 -9.42 -8.35 -8.29
CA ALA A 172 -8.88 -8.82 -7.02
C ALA A 172 -9.44 -10.21 -6.71
N LEU A 173 -8.58 -11.14 -6.32
CA LEU A 173 -8.92 -12.53 -6.07
C LEU A 173 -8.52 -12.89 -4.64
N HIS A 174 -9.49 -13.28 -3.81
CA HIS A 174 -9.26 -13.67 -2.42
C HIS A 174 -9.73 -15.09 -2.19
N ARG A 175 -8.80 -16.02 -1.96
CA ARG A 175 -9.11 -17.46 -1.87
C ARG A 175 -9.93 -17.94 -3.08
N THR A 176 -9.57 -17.45 -4.26
CA THR A 176 -10.22 -17.75 -5.54
C THR A 176 -9.10 -17.97 -6.56
N ALA A 177 -9.14 -19.07 -7.29
CA ALA A 177 -8.18 -19.39 -8.34
C ALA A 177 -8.83 -19.27 -9.73
N LEU A 178 -8.04 -18.87 -10.72
CA LEU A 178 -8.46 -18.85 -12.12
C LEU A 178 -7.79 -19.98 -12.91
N ASP A 179 -8.48 -20.48 -13.92
CA ASP A 179 -7.91 -21.41 -14.92
C ASP A 179 -6.79 -20.73 -15.73
N SER A 180 -6.98 -19.44 -16.01
CA SER A 180 -6.04 -18.60 -16.75
C SER A 180 -6.10 -17.17 -16.25
N TYR A 181 -4.93 -16.56 -16.06
CA TYR A 181 -4.80 -15.15 -15.68
C TYR A 181 -4.61 -14.25 -16.90
N THR A 182 -4.61 -14.81 -18.12
CA THR A 182 -4.45 -14.07 -19.38
C THR A 182 -5.78 -13.47 -19.83
N ILE A 183 -6.24 -12.45 -19.12
CA ILE A 183 -7.52 -11.77 -19.38
C ILE A 183 -7.27 -10.49 -20.20
N TYR A 184 -7.91 -10.39 -21.37
CA TYR A 184 -7.74 -9.23 -22.25
C TYR A 184 -8.21 -7.92 -21.59
N GLY A 185 -7.51 -6.82 -21.84
CA GLY A 185 -7.90 -5.49 -21.35
C GLY A 185 -7.66 -5.24 -19.86
N MET A 186 -7.29 -6.26 -19.08
CA MET A 186 -6.99 -6.13 -17.66
C MET A 186 -5.73 -5.29 -17.44
N LYS A 187 -5.83 -4.33 -16.51
CA LYS A 187 -4.79 -3.35 -16.14
C LYS A 187 -4.22 -3.59 -14.75
N LYS A 188 -5.03 -4.10 -13.82
CA LYS A 188 -4.58 -4.42 -12.46
C LYS A 188 -5.08 -5.79 -12.02
N LEU A 189 -4.20 -6.55 -11.35
CA LEU A 189 -4.52 -7.84 -10.77
C LEU A 189 -3.92 -7.97 -9.35
N ASP A 190 -4.76 -8.29 -8.37
CA ASP A 190 -4.35 -8.65 -7.01
C ASP A 190 -4.77 -10.09 -6.72
N ILE A 191 -3.79 -10.96 -6.39
CA ILE A 191 -4.01 -12.36 -6.06
C ILE A 191 -3.64 -12.56 -4.60
N LYS A 192 -4.60 -12.94 -3.77
CA LYS A 192 -4.39 -13.32 -2.37
C LYS A 192 -4.97 -14.70 -2.10
N ILE A 193 -4.16 -15.73 -2.34
CA ILE A 193 -4.51 -17.13 -2.13
C ILE A 193 -3.60 -17.66 -1.03
N ILE A 194 -4.08 -17.65 0.21
CA ILE A 194 -3.36 -18.22 1.35
C ILE A 194 -4.19 -19.44 1.77
N PRO A 195 -3.74 -20.66 1.46
CA PRO A 195 -4.41 -21.88 1.90
C PRO A 195 -4.45 -21.90 3.44
N ASP A 196 -5.54 -22.46 3.98
CA ASP A 196 -5.75 -22.55 5.43
C ASP A 196 -4.86 -23.63 6.07
N ASP A 197 -4.41 -24.61 5.29
CA ASP A 197 -3.50 -25.68 5.73
C ASP A 197 -2.07 -25.49 5.19
N ASP A 198 -1.07 -25.93 5.96
CA ASP A 198 0.35 -25.83 5.60
C ASP A 198 0.80 -26.87 4.54
N ASP A 199 -0.08 -27.81 4.16
CA ASP A 199 0.24 -28.96 3.32
C ASP A 199 -0.11 -28.78 1.82
N ASP A 200 -0.70 -27.66 1.42
CA ASP A 200 -1.03 -27.41 0.01
C ASP A 200 0.22 -27.04 -0.80
N GLU A 201 0.93 -28.06 -1.27
CA GLU A 201 2.05 -27.97 -2.21
C GLU A 201 1.60 -27.76 -3.67
N GLY A 202 0.69 -26.81 -3.91
CA GLY A 202 0.39 -26.42 -5.29
C GLY A 202 1.62 -25.81 -5.96
N THR A 203 1.98 -26.35 -7.13
CA THR A 203 3.05 -25.81 -7.99
C THR A 203 2.39 -25.12 -9.17
N GLN A 204 2.20 -23.80 -9.10
CA GLN A 204 1.58 -23.05 -10.19
C GLN A 204 2.54 -22.02 -10.77
N ILE A 205 2.68 -22.07 -12.10
CA ILE A 205 3.33 -21.03 -12.89
C ILE A 205 2.25 -20.07 -13.38
N PHE A 206 2.39 -18.79 -13.07
CA PHE A 206 1.46 -17.76 -13.56
C PHE A 206 1.99 -17.04 -14.80
N THR A 207 1.08 -16.82 -15.75
CA THR A 207 1.30 -16.05 -16.97
C THR A 207 0.22 -14.98 -17.09
N PHE A 208 0.60 -13.79 -17.54
CA PHE A 208 -0.25 -12.60 -17.52
C PHE A 208 -0.35 -11.93 -18.89
N PRO A 209 -1.41 -11.14 -19.13
CA PRO A 209 -1.58 -10.44 -20.40
C PRO A 209 -0.61 -9.28 -20.52
N ALA A 210 -0.20 -8.95 -21.74
CA ALA A 210 0.69 -7.82 -22.03
C ALA A 210 0.07 -6.45 -21.70
N SER A 211 -1.23 -6.35 -21.42
CA SER A 211 -1.87 -5.10 -21.02
C SER A 211 -1.70 -4.73 -19.54
N LEU A 212 -1.21 -5.67 -18.71
CA LEU A 212 -1.18 -5.55 -17.26
C LEU A 212 -0.14 -4.52 -16.79
N GLU A 213 -0.54 -3.58 -15.94
CA GLU A 213 0.30 -2.47 -15.46
C GLU A 213 0.60 -2.57 -13.95
N ASP A 214 -0.31 -3.14 -13.15
CA ASP A 214 -0.14 -3.33 -11.69
C ASP A 214 -0.44 -4.79 -11.32
N LEU A 215 0.54 -5.47 -10.73
CA LEU A 215 0.44 -6.86 -10.33
C LEU A 215 0.84 -7.03 -8.86
N GLN A 216 -0.04 -7.62 -8.08
CA GLN A 216 0.23 -8.06 -6.72
C GLN A 216 -0.10 -9.55 -6.58
N ILE A 217 0.86 -10.32 -6.07
CA ILE A 217 0.70 -11.75 -5.82
C ILE A 217 1.12 -12.03 -4.39
N LYS A 218 0.18 -12.55 -3.60
CA LYS A 218 0.39 -13.07 -2.25
C LYS A 218 -0.15 -14.48 -2.18
N THR A 219 0.73 -15.47 -2.32
CA THR A 219 0.34 -16.87 -2.27
C THR A 219 1.47 -17.78 -1.79
N ARG A 220 1.09 -18.94 -1.25
CA ARG A 220 2.01 -20.03 -0.91
C ARG A 220 2.27 -20.97 -2.10
N LEU A 221 1.43 -20.92 -3.13
CA LEU A 221 1.41 -21.85 -4.27
C LEU A 221 2.33 -21.43 -5.43
N LEU A 222 3.00 -20.28 -5.30
CA LEU A 222 3.81 -19.72 -6.39
C LEU A 222 5.15 -20.44 -6.49
N THR A 223 5.38 -21.10 -7.63
CA THR A 223 6.69 -21.70 -7.96
C THR A 223 7.38 -21.00 -9.11
N GLY A 224 6.62 -20.40 -10.03
CA GLY A 224 7.17 -19.60 -11.11
C GLY A 224 6.24 -18.49 -11.60
N VAL A 225 6.81 -17.46 -12.20
CA VAL A 225 6.05 -16.34 -12.78
C VAL A 225 6.69 -15.84 -14.07
N ILE A 226 5.86 -15.63 -15.09
CA ILE A 226 6.24 -14.99 -16.35
C ILE A 226 5.64 -13.58 -16.36
N LEU A 227 6.49 -12.58 -16.17
CA LEU A 227 6.09 -11.19 -15.99
C LEU A 227 6.06 -10.42 -17.32
N PRO A 228 4.96 -9.69 -17.63
CA PRO A 228 4.85 -8.91 -18.84
C PRO A 228 5.70 -7.62 -18.76
N PRO A 229 6.19 -7.11 -19.91
CA PRO A 229 7.10 -5.96 -19.95
C PRO A 229 6.44 -4.62 -19.60
N THR A 230 5.11 -4.58 -19.54
CA THR A 230 4.28 -3.38 -19.34
C THR A 230 3.99 -3.06 -17.87
N LEU A 231 4.50 -3.87 -16.93
CA LEU A 231 4.32 -3.61 -15.51
C LEU A 231 4.99 -2.30 -15.08
N ARG A 232 4.21 -1.45 -14.41
CA ARG A 232 4.66 -0.25 -13.70
C ARG A 232 4.84 -0.51 -12.21
N ARG A 233 4.06 -1.44 -11.65
CA ARG A 233 4.09 -1.85 -10.25
C ARG A 233 4.05 -3.37 -10.13
N LEU A 234 4.96 -3.92 -9.32
CA LEU A 234 5.02 -5.34 -9.01
C LEU A 234 5.19 -5.56 -7.51
N CYS A 235 4.36 -6.42 -6.94
CA CYS A 235 4.47 -6.90 -5.56
C CYS A 235 4.38 -8.43 -5.53
N LEU A 236 5.43 -9.10 -5.07
CA LEU A 236 5.49 -10.55 -4.93
C LEU A 236 5.70 -10.93 -3.48
N VAL A 237 4.81 -11.75 -2.92
CA VAL A 237 4.86 -12.26 -1.56
C VAL A 237 4.68 -13.78 -1.60
N THR A 238 5.72 -14.50 -1.19
CA THR A 238 5.73 -15.96 -1.03
C THR A 238 6.27 -16.32 0.35
N HIS A 239 6.06 -17.56 0.80
CA HIS A 239 6.33 -17.95 2.18
C HIS A 239 7.42 -19.01 2.37
N SER A 240 7.69 -19.88 1.38
CA SER A 240 8.46 -21.11 1.71
C SER A 240 9.36 -21.69 0.63
N LYS A 241 9.22 -21.28 -0.64
CA LYS A 241 9.96 -21.91 -1.75
C LYS A 241 10.69 -20.85 -2.58
N GLN A 242 11.82 -21.26 -3.17
CA GLN A 242 12.48 -20.47 -4.19
C GLN A 242 11.56 -20.38 -5.41
N ILE A 243 11.42 -19.17 -5.96
CA ILE A 243 10.55 -18.93 -7.12
C ILE A 243 11.39 -18.70 -8.37
N GLU A 244 10.91 -19.21 -9.50
CA GLU A 244 11.45 -18.92 -10.81
C GLU A 244 10.79 -17.66 -11.37
N ILE A 245 11.56 -16.60 -11.58
CA ILE A 245 11.08 -15.35 -12.18
C ILE A 245 11.62 -15.28 -13.61
N SER A 246 10.73 -15.22 -14.58
CA SER A 246 11.05 -15.04 -16.00
C SER A 246 10.41 -13.75 -16.53
N SER A 247 11.17 -12.99 -17.30
CA SER A 247 10.70 -11.75 -17.94
C SER A 247 11.60 -11.40 -19.12
N GLU A 248 11.01 -10.80 -20.16
CA GLU A 248 11.76 -10.16 -21.25
C GLU A 248 12.37 -8.80 -20.83
N GLY A 249 12.10 -8.36 -19.60
CA GLY A 249 12.48 -7.06 -19.04
C GLY A 249 11.26 -6.14 -18.90
N MET A 250 11.27 -5.33 -17.86
CA MET A 250 10.18 -4.42 -17.50
C MET A 250 10.70 -2.98 -17.53
N PRO A 251 10.86 -2.38 -18.72
CA PRO A 251 11.51 -1.08 -18.88
C PRO A 251 10.75 0.06 -18.20
N ILE A 252 9.44 -0.07 -17.98
CA ILE A 252 8.60 0.96 -17.35
C ILE A 252 8.25 0.68 -15.88
N LEU A 253 8.85 -0.33 -15.27
CA LEU A 253 8.63 -0.67 -13.87
C LEU A 253 9.23 0.40 -12.96
N GLU A 254 8.39 1.06 -12.17
CA GLU A 254 8.80 2.14 -11.26
C GLU A 254 8.79 1.69 -9.80
N TYR A 255 7.98 0.68 -9.45
CA TYR A 255 7.83 0.14 -8.10
C TYR A 255 7.97 -1.38 -8.07
N LEU A 256 8.83 -1.87 -7.18
CA LEU A 256 9.04 -3.29 -6.93
C LEU A 256 9.02 -3.58 -5.42
N SER A 257 8.19 -4.53 -5.00
CA SER A 257 8.14 -5.04 -3.63
C SER A 257 8.27 -6.55 -3.62
N LEU A 258 9.21 -7.09 -2.85
CA LEU A 258 9.49 -8.51 -2.77
C LEU A 258 9.48 -8.95 -1.31
N GLU A 259 8.59 -9.89 -0.97
CA GLU A 259 8.62 -10.68 0.27
C GLU A 259 8.90 -12.13 -0.10
N LEU A 260 10.19 -12.46 -0.27
CA LEU A 260 10.66 -13.76 -0.77
C LEU A 260 11.68 -14.38 0.22
N PRO A 261 11.24 -15.16 1.23
CA PRO A 261 12.12 -15.66 2.29
C PRO A 261 13.34 -16.44 1.82
N CYS A 262 13.19 -17.23 0.75
CA CYS A 262 14.21 -18.12 0.23
C CYS A 262 15.08 -17.52 -0.90
N ILE A 263 14.90 -16.23 -1.25
CA ILE A 263 15.75 -15.61 -2.28
C ILE A 263 17.16 -15.39 -1.74
N ASP A 264 18.19 -15.84 -2.47
CA ASP A 264 19.60 -15.66 -2.08
C ASP A 264 20.22 -14.37 -2.66
N VAL A 265 20.05 -14.14 -3.97
CA VAL A 265 20.55 -12.95 -4.67
C VAL A 265 19.58 -12.54 -5.77
N LEU A 266 19.40 -11.23 -5.96
CA LEU A 266 18.73 -10.65 -7.13
C LEU A 266 19.73 -10.49 -8.28
N ASN A 267 19.93 -11.55 -9.05
CA ASN A 267 20.90 -11.55 -10.16
C ASN A 267 20.42 -10.68 -11.33
N ASN A 268 21.35 -10.31 -12.22
CA ASN A 268 21.07 -9.44 -13.37
C ASN A 268 19.95 -9.97 -14.27
N ASN A 269 19.81 -11.29 -14.39
CA ASN A 269 18.88 -11.91 -15.34
C ASN A 269 17.48 -12.15 -14.78
N GLN A 270 17.27 -12.07 -13.46
CA GLN A 270 15.96 -12.39 -12.85
C GLN A 270 14.96 -11.24 -12.97
N ILE A 271 15.43 -10.00 -12.79
CA ILE A 271 14.61 -8.79 -12.86
C ILE A 271 15.41 -7.72 -13.58
N ILE A 272 14.99 -7.38 -14.79
CA ILE A 272 15.57 -6.30 -15.60
C ILE A 272 14.58 -5.14 -15.59
N ALA A 273 14.83 -4.13 -14.76
CA ALA A 273 13.96 -2.97 -14.58
C ALA A 273 14.80 -1.68 -14.52
N PRO A 274 15.24 -1.14 -15.67
CA PRO A 274 16.18 -0.02 -15.71
C PRO A 274 15.65 1.26 -15.07
N ASN A 275 14.34 1.52 -15.13
CA ASN A 275 13.71 2.74 -14.62
C ASN A 275 13.10 2.58 -13.20
N LEU A 276 13.54 1.57 -12.45
CA LEU A 276 13.03 1.31 -11.11
C LEU A 276 13.37 2.45 -10.15
N LYS A 277 12.34 3.04 -9.52
CA LYS A 277 12.48 4.18 -8.59
C LYS A 277 12.34 3.76 -7.13
N THR A 278 11.51 2.75 -6.85
CA THR A 278 11.24 2.27 -5.49
C THR A 278 11.43 0.77 -5.40
N LEU A 279 12.24 0.33 -4.43
CA LEU A 279 12.49 -1.08 -4.14
C LEU A 279 12.27 -1.37 -2.65
N HIS A 280 11.31 -2.26 -2.37
CA HIS A 280 11.06 -2.77 -1.03
C HIS A 280 11.41 -4.26 -0.97
N LEU A 281 12.34 -4.62 -0.08
CA LEU A 281 12.70 -6.00 0.22
C LEU A 281 12.24 -6.31 1.64
N LYS A 282 11.36 -7.28 1.80
CA LYS A 282 10.74 -7.60 3.09
C LYS A 282 10.92 -9.07 3.41
N LYS A 283 11.39 -9.40 4.61
CA LYS A 283 11.64 -10.79 5.04
C LYS A 283 12.34 -11.63 3.97
N CYS A 284 13.31 -11.07 3.25
CA CYS A 284 14.17 -11.81 2.32
C CYS A 284 15.27 -12.51 3.13
N LEU A 285 14.87 -13.50 3.95
CA LEU A 285 15.66 -14.04 5.05
C LEU A 285 16.96 -14.73 4.61
N SER A 286 16.96 -15.33 3.42
CA SER A 286 18.13 -15.99 2.82
C SER A 286 19.04 -15.05 2.04
N MET A 287 18.62 -13.80 1.79
CA MET A 287 19.39 -12.90 0.95
C MET A 287 20.69 -12.49 1.66
N ARG A 288 21.84 -12.80 1.06
CA ARG A 288 23.17 -12.41 1.58
C ARG A 288 23.91 -11.46 0.65
N GLY A 289 23.62 -11.50 -0.65
CA GLY A 289 24.26 -10.67 -1.67
C GLY A 289 23.37 -9.53 -2.16
N TYR A 290 23.78 -8.28 -1.90
CA TYR A 290 23.04 -7.08 -2.35
C TYR A 290 23.65 -6.40 -3.58
N ASN A 291 24.83 -6.82 -4.04
CA ASN A 291 25.53 -6.17 -5.17
C ASN A 291 24.71 -6.11 -6.47
N GLY A 292 23.82 -7.07 -6.69
CA GLY A 292 22.90 -7.07 -7.84
C GLY A 292 21.94 -5.88 -7.87
N LEU A 293 21.72 -5.19 -6.74
CA LEU A 293 20.89 -3.99 -6.69
C LEU A 293 21.55 -2.77 -7.36
N LYS A 294 22.88 -2.77 -7.51
CA LYS A 294 23.63 -1.66 -8.14
C LYS A 294 23.21 -1.42 -9.59
N LYS A 295 22.53 -2.37 -10.26
CA LYS A 295 21.99 -2.18 -11.61
C LYS A 295 20.84 -1.17 -11.68
N PHE A 296 20.15 -0.90 -10.57
CA PHE A 296 19.02 0.02 -10.51
C PHE A 296 19.50 1.47 -10.33
N GLN A 297 20.03 2.05 -11.41
CA GLN A 297 20.69 3.37 -11.38
C GLN A 297 19.75 4.53 -11.03
N HIS A 298 18.46 4.41 -11.37
CA HIS A 298 17.42 5.40 -11.09
C HIS A 298 16.67 5.16 -9.76
N LEU A 299 17.21 4.29 -8.90
CA LEU A 299 16.57 3.95 -7.62
C LEU A 299 16.66 5.14 -6.65
N LYS A 300 15.50 5.64 -6.24
CA LYS A 300 15.36 6.77 -5.31
C LYS A 300 15.04 6.35 -3.89
N HIS A 301 14.32 5.24 -3.74
CA HIS A 301 13.84 4.75 -2.45
C HIS A 301 14.16 3.27 -2.30
N LEU A 302 14.91 2.94 -1.24
CA LEU A 302 15.23 1.57 -0.87
C LEU A 302 14.79 1.31 0.57
N THR A 303 13.97 0.27 0.73
CA THR A 303 13.55 -0.23 2.04
C THR A 303 13.93 -1.69 2.18
N ILE A 304 14.62 -2.03 3.25
CA ILE A 304 14.97 -3.41 3.62
C ILE A 304 14.37 -3.69 5.00
N ASP A 305 13.35 -4.52 5.03
CA ASP A 305 12.59 -4.89 6.22
C ASP A 305 12.83 -6.36 6.55
N SER A 306 13.11 -6.64 7.82
CA SER A 306 13.22 -7.97 8.41
C SER A 306 14.21 -8.88 7.67
N SER A 307 15.29 -8.31 7.11
CA SER A 307 16.30 -8.99 6.29
C SER A 307 17.72 -8.65 6.79
N VAL A 308 18.75 -9.32 6.26
CA VAL A 308 20.15 -9.06 6.61
C VAL A 308 20.56 -7.66 6.17
N TYR A 309 21.35 -6.94 6.98
CA TYR A 309 21.85 -5.61 6.62
C TYR A 309 22.77 -5.64 5.37
N PRO A 310 22.65 -4.67 4.43
CA PRO A 310 23.34 -4.71 3.13
C PRO A 310 24.75 -4.08 3.15
N PHE A 311 25.68 -4.60 3.95
CA PHE A 311 26.99 -3.97 4.20
C PHE A 311 27.81 -3.55 2.97
N TYR A 312 27.75 -4.31 1.89
CA TYR A 312 28.56 -4.07 0.69
C TYR A 312 27.79 -3.42 -0.45
N LEU A 313 26.54 -3.04 -0.22
CA LEU A 313 25.70 -2.42 -1.23
C LEU A 313 26.18 -1.01 -1.56
N PHE A 314 26.52 -0.24 -0.53
CA PHE A 314 26.90 1.15 -0.69
C PHE A 314 28.41 1.27 -0.85
N ASP A 315 28.81 1.89 -1.96
CA ASP A 315 30.12 2.52 -2.13
C ASP A 315 29.88 3.94 -2.67
N GLN A 316 30.91 4.80 -2.68
CA GLN A 316 30.77 6.21 -3.08
C GLN A 316 30.19 6.41 -4.49
N ASN A 317 30.20 5.37 -5.34
CA ASN A 317 29.79 5.44 -6.74
C ASN A 317 28.53 4.61 -7.05
N SER A 318 27.88 4.05 -6.03
CA SER A 318 26.69 3.19 -6.19
C SER A 318 25.41 3.93 -5.84
N LEU A 319 24.33 3.66 -6.59
CA LEU A 319 22.99 4.18 -6.34
C LEU A 319 22.96 5.72 -6.20
N LEU A 320 23.54 6.42 -7.17
CA LEU A 320 23.74 7.87 -7.11
C LEU A 320 22.44 8.67 -7.00
N GLU A 321 21.30 8.16 -7.47
CA GLU A 321 20.00 8.82 -7.35
C GLU A 321 19.25 8.49 -6.04
N LEU A 322 19.85 7.70 -5.14
CA LEU A 322 19.18 7.28 -3.91
C LEU A 322 18.94 8.46 -2.97
N GLU A 323 17.67 8.79 -2.75
CA GLU A 323 17.23 9.89 -1.89
C GLU A 323 16.85 9.40 -0.48
N SER A 324 16.43 8.13 -0.34
CA SER A 324 15.95 7.55 0.91
C SER A 324 16.37 6.09 1.09
N PHE A 325 16.89 5.77 2.28
CA PHE A 325 17.20 4.42 2.72
C PHE A 325 16.58 4.13 4.09
N GLU A 326 15.77 3.08 4.16
CA GLU A 326 15.22 2.56 5.41
C GLU A 326 15.62 1.09 5.62
N TYR A 327 16.16 0.81 6.80
CA TYR A 327 16.44 -0.55 7.28
C TYR A 327 15.65 -0.82 8.55
N ILE A 328 14.92 -1.94 8.56
CA ILE A 328 14.22 -2.47 9.72
C ILE A 328 14.78 -3.88 9.95
N GLY A 329 15.55 -4.04 11.03
CA GLY A 329 16.17 -5.30 11.40
C GLY A 329 15.16 -6.36 11.87
N ASN A 330 15.60 -7.61 11.89
CA ASN A 330 14.87 -8.72 12.48
C ASN A 330 15.64 -9.21 13.72
N ASP A 331 14.98 -9.24 14.88
CA ASP A 331 15.54 -9.69 16.16
C ASP A 331 16.09 -11.14 16.12
N LEU A 332 15.68 -11.93 15.12
CA LEU A 332 16.01 -13.36 15.01
C LEU A 332 17.38 -13.64 14.36
N GLN A 333 18.01 -12.69 13.67
CA GLN A 333 19.34 -12.90 13.08
C GLN A 333 20.42 -12.19 13.91
N ASN A 334 20.77 -12.82 15.04
CA ASN A 334 21.96 -12.51 15.83
C ASN A 334 23.21 -12.59 14.93
N SER A 335 23.72 -11.45 14.48
CA SER A 335 24.92 -11.45 13.67
C SER A 335 26.15 -11.31 14.57
N GLN A 336 26.87 -12.42 14.72
CA GLN A 336 28.26 -12.45 15.21
C GLN A 336 29.25 -11.85 14.17
N TYR A 337 28.76 -11.21 13.11
CA TYR A 337 29.55 -10.76 11.95
C TYR A 337 29.76 -9.23 11.87
N PHE A 338 29.32 -8.45 12.88
CA PHE A 338 29.48 -6.98 12.92
C PHE A 338 30.90 -6.51 13.31
N LEU A 339 31.96 -7.06 12.72
CA LEU A 339 33.33 -6.57 12.99
C LEU A 339 33.78 -5.58 11.90
N LYS A 340 33.80 -4.28 12.26
CA LYS A 340 34.62 -3.21 11.65
C LYS A 340 34.26 -2.68 10.24
N SER A 341 33.05 -2.91 9.72
CA SER A 341 32.67 -2.33 8.42
C SER A 341 32.26 -0.86 8.52
N LEU A 342 32.84 -0.01 7.67
CA LEU A 342 32.40 1.38 7.45
C LEU A 342 31.00 1.41 6.82
N LEU A 343 30.11 2.20 7.40
CA LEU A 343 28.79 2.53 6.87
C LEU A 343 28.88 3.81 6.06
N ILE A 344 29.01 3.64 4.75
CA ILE A 344 29.03 4.71 3.75
C ILE A 344 27.68 4.73 3.05
N PHE A 345 27.22 5.91 2.66
CA PHE A 345 25.96 6.08 1.94
C PHE A 345 26.16 6.86 0.64
N PRO A 346 25.24 6.73 -0.34
CA PRO A 346 25.31 7.49 -1.58
C PRO A 346 25.21 9.01 -1.36
N PRO A 347 25.83 9.82 -2.22
CA PRO A 347 26.00 11.26 -1.99
C PRO A 347 24.71 12.08 -2.05
N ASN A 348 23.61 11.56 -2.58
CA ASN A 348 22.33 12.28 -2.69
C ASN A 348 21.30 11.87 -1.62
N LEU A 349 21.73 11.07 -0.62
CA LEU A 349 20.83 10.58 0.42
C LEU A 349 20.32 11.72 1.30
N LYS A 350 19.00 11.89 1.36
CA LYS A 350 18.31 12.90 2.19
C LYS A 350 17.70 12.30 3.44
N HIS A 351 17.28 11.04 3.37
CA HIS A 351 16.67 10.30 4.47
C HIS A 351 17.41 9.00 4.77
N LEU A 352 17.83 8.86 6.03
CA LEU A 352 18.41 7.64 6.57
C LEU A 352 17.63 7.18 7.80
N SER A 353 17.10 5.95 7.76
CA SER A 353 16.41 5.31 8.87
C SER A 353 16.97 3.91 9.10
N ILE A 354 17.51 3.65 10.29
CA ILE A 354 18.02 2.35 10.71
C ILE A 354 17.35 1.99 12.03
N LYS A 355 16.47 0.99 12.01
CA LYS A 355 15.76 0.47 13.18
C LYS A 355 16.15 -0.97 13.39
N SER A 356 17.07 -1.27 14.30
CA SER A 356 17.50 -2.66 14.48
C SER A 356 17.99 -2.89 15.89
N ALA A 357 17.27 -3.72 16.64
CA ALA A 357 17.84 -4.35 17.82
C ALA A 357 18.81 -5.44 17.34
N GLY A 358 20.12 -5.21 17.51
CA GLY A 358 21.12 -6.25 17.25
C GLY A 358 22.03 -6.05 16.04
N LEU A 359 22.22 -4.82 15.53
CA LEU A 359 23.32 -4.49 14.60
C LEU A 359 24.75 -4.62 15.22
N GLY A 360 24.88 -5.31 16.36
CA GLY A 360 26.11 -5.32 17.16
C GLY A 360 26.51 -3.94 17.66
N ASP A 361 27.59 -3.86 18.44
CA ASP A 361 28.14 -2.56 18.83
C ASP A 361 28.95 -1.98 17.66
N LEU A 362 28.42 -0.94 17.01
CA LEU A 362 29.12 -0.19 15.99
C LEU A 362 30.19 0.70 16.63
N ASP A 363 31.33 0.89 15.99
CA ASP A 363 32.21 2.00 16.34
C ASP A 363 31.61 3.27 15.73
N SER A 364 31.46 4.37 16.48
CA SER A 364 30.84 5.58 15.94
C SER A 364 31.61 6.15 14.74
N SER A 365 32.91 5.85 14.64
CA SER A 365 33.75 6.23 13.50
C SER A 365 33.40 5.48 12.21
N THR A 366 32.60 4.41 12.27
CA THR A 366 32.15 3.70 11.07
C THR A 366 30.95 4.37 10.41
N LEU A 367 30.18 5.21 11.12
CA LEU A 367 29.02 5.89 10.56
C LEU A 367 29.42 7.24 9.96
N VAL A 368 29.50 7.30 8.63
CA VAL A 368 29.84 8.54 7.91
C VAL A 368 28.56 9.18 7.38
N LEU A 369 28.12 10.27 8.04
CA LEU A 369 27.00 11.09 7.60
C LEU A 369 27.52 12.21 6.69
N THR A 370 26.93 12.35 5.50
CA THR A 370 27.33 13.37 4.52
C THR A 370 26.13 14.18 4.04
N PRO A 371 26.31 15.45 3.64
CA PRO A 371 25.28 16.22 2.94
C PRO A 371 24.80 15.47 1.68
N PRO A 372 23.51 15.61 1.27
CA PRO A 372 22.50 16.55 1.74
C PRO A 372 21.53 15.97 2.80
N LEU A 373 22.00 15.08 3.68
CA LEU A 373 21.15 14.40 4.66
C LEU A 373 20.37 15.39 5.56
N THR A 374 19.04 15.35 5.51
CA THR A 374 18.17 16.23 6.32
C THR A 374 17.42 15.48 7.41
N ARG A 375 17.25 14.15 7.28
CA ARG A 375 16.52 13.35 8.26
C ARG A 375 17.28 12.09 8.63
N LEU A 376 17.56 11.95 9.92
CA LEU A 376 18.24 10.82 10.54
C LEU A 376 17.36 10.15 11.60
N VAL A 377 17.17 8.84 11.47
CA VAL A 377 16.49 8.00 12.45
C VAL A 377 17.37 6.79 12.77
N LEU A 378 17.78 6.63 14.03
CA LEU A 378 18.57 5.49 14.50
C LEU A 378 17.88 4.90 15.74
N LEU A 379 17.35 3.68 15.65
CA LEU A 379 16.67 3.03 16.77
C LEU A 379 17.32 1.70 17.13
N ASN A 380 17.62 1.53 18.41
CA ASN A 380 18.26 0.37 19.03
C ASN A 380 19.65 0.04 18.46
N VAL A 381 20.35 1.05 17.91
CA VAL A 381 21.71 0.92 17.39
C VAL A 381 22.72 1.22 18.51
N SER A 382 23.58 0.28 18.89
CA SER A 382 24.58 0.47 19.95
C SER A 382 25.91 0.99 19.41
N PHE A 383 26.54 1.95 20.11
CA PHE A 383 27.86 2.46 19.76
C PHE A 383 28.90 2.09 20.84
N LYS A 384 29.94 1.33 20.47
CA LYS A 384 30.97 0.83 21.40
C LYS A 384 31.92 1.92 21.90
N THR A 385 32.34 2.77 20.97
CA THR A 385 33.39 3.78 21.17
C THR A 385 33.15 4.96 20.23
N GLY A 386 33.56 6.14 20.67
CA GLY A 386 33.56 7.36 19.87
C GLY A 386 32.29 8.20 20.00
N TYR A 387 32.28 9.29 19.24
CA TYR A 387 31.23 10.29 19.19
C TYR A 387 30.57 10.31 17.79
N CYS A 388 29.24 10.34 17.73
CA CYS A 388 28.50 10.46 16.48
C CYS A 388 28.40 11.94 16.07
N HIS A 389 29.07 12.30 14.97
CA HIS A 389 29.00 13.66 14.43
C HIS A 389 27.72 13.85 13.63
N LEU A 390 26.89 14.80 14.06
CA LEU A 390 25.68 15.21 13.34
C LEU A 390 26.03 16.22 12.24
N ASP A 391 25.58 15.96 11.01
CA ASP A 391 25.75 16.87 9.87
C ASP A 391 24.96 18.17 10.07
N GLU A 392 25.49 19.29 9.57
CA GLU A 392 24.89 20.62 9.73
C GLU A 392 23.55 20.79 9.02
N ASN A 393 23.24 19.95 8.02
CA ASN A 393 22.00 20.01 7.25
C ASN A 393 20.84 19.25 7.90
N LEU A 394 21.09 18.49 8.97
CA LEU A 394 20.06 17.72 9.65
C LEU A 394 18.97 18.64 10.25
N GLN A 395 17.72 18.35 9.88
CA GLN A 395 16.51 19.03 10.35
C GLN A 395 15.73 18.16 11.33
N TYR A 396 15.69 16.85 11.10
CA TYR A 396 15.01 15.89 11.96
C TYR A 396 15.99 14.81 12.43
N ILE A 397 16.19 14.71 13.73
CA ILE A 397 17.11 13.78 14.37
C ILE A 397 16.36 13.01 15.44
N HIS A 398 16.28 11.69 15.30
CA HIS A 398 15.69 10.80 16.30
C HIS A 398 16.60 9.61 16.54
N ILE A 399 17.24 9.57 17.71
CA ILE A 399 18.22 8.54 18.07
C ILE A 399 17.82 7.90 19.39
N ILE A 400 17.54 6.59 19.36
CA ILE A 400 17.32 5.76 20.54
C ILE A 400 18.41 4.67 20.55
N THR A 401 19.26 4.66 21.57
CA THR A 401 20.43 3.75 21.65
C THR A 401 20.60 3.17 23.07
N SER A 402 21.49 2.19 23.26
CA SER A 402 21.90 1.78 24.61
C SER A 402 22.84 2.81 25.25
N ASP A 403 23.83 3.30 24.50
CA ASP A 403 24.92 4.13 25.03
C ASP A 403 25.14 5.33 24.11
N LEU A 404 25.15 6.53 24.69
CA LEU A 404 25.39 7.78 23.96
C LEU A 404 26.49 8.58 24.66
N THR A 405 27.57 8.84 23.93
CA THR A 405 28.69 9.66 24.43
C THR A 405 28.67 11.02 23.75
N PHE A 406 28.73 12.09 24.55
CA PHE A 406 28.86 13.46 24.04
C PHE A 406 30.29 13.96 24.23
N HIS A 407 30.91 14.39 23.14
CA HIS A 407 32.18 15.09 23.20
C HIS A 407 31.94 16.57 23.54
N SER A 408 32.87 17.21 24.25
CA SER A 408 32.82 18.66 24.57
C SER A 408 32.56 19.59 23.36
N SER A 409 32.91 19.14 22.15
CA SER A 409 32.63 19.85 20.89
C SER A 409 31.25 19.56 20.27
N PHE A 410 30.37 18.81 20.95
CA PHE A 410 29.01 18.56 20.44
C PHE A 410 28.27 19.87 20.25
N ARG A 411 27.65 20.02 19.08
CA ARG A 411 26.77 21.13 18.75
C ARG A 411 25.53 20.56 18.07
N ILE A 412 24.39 21.11 18.43
CA ILE A 412 23.13 20.83 17.73
C ILE A 412 23.26 21.42 16.32
N PRO A 413 22.93 20.68 15.25
CA PRO A 413 22.93 21.21 13.90
C PRO A 413 22.07 22.49 13.80
N PRO A 414 22.56 23.54 13.11
CA PRO A 414 21.89 24.85 13.09
C PRO A 414 20.50 24.82 12.43
N ARG A 415 20.21 23.79 11.62
CA ARG A 415 18.93 23.61 10.93
C ARG A 415 18.00 22.63 11.64
N ALA A 416 18.37 22.11 12.82
CA ALA A 416 17.56 21.13 13.54
C ALA A 416 16.23 21.75 14.01
N GLU A 417 15.13 21.19 13.54
CA GLU A 417 13.76 21.49 14.00
C GLU A 417 13.32 20.49 15.07
N VAL A 418 13.76 19.24 14.95
CA VAL A 418 13.47 18.15 15.89
C VAL A 418 14.78 17.47 16.28
N LEU A 419 15.04 17.42 17.59
CA LEU A 419 16.11 16.65 18.21
C LEU A 419 15.54 15.81 19.34
N ASP A 420 15.45 14.50 19.11
CA ASP A 420 14.98 13.53 20.10
C ASP A 420 16.06 12.47 20.31
N LEU A 421 16.64 12.46 21.51
CA LEU A 421 17.75 11.59 21.89
C LEU A 421 17.38 10.83 23.15
N ALA A 422 17.40 9.50 23.10
CA ALA A 422 17.19 8.64 24.25
C ALA A 422 18.28 7.58 24.32
N ALA A 423 18.87 7.39 25.50
CA ALA A 423 19.86 6.35 25.75
C ALA A 423 19.69 5.74 27.14
N LYS A 424 20.10 4.47 27.32
CA LYS A 424 20.14 3.84 28.65
C LYS A 424 21.28 4.41 29.49
N ASN A 425 22.44 4.62 28.88
CA ASN A 425 23.61 5.24 29.51
C ASN A 425 24.03 6.48 28.72
N ILE A 426 24.23 7.61 29.41
CA ILE A 426 24.73 8.85 28.83
C ILE A 426 26.05 9.18 29.51
N VAL A 427 27.12 9.31 28.71
CA VAL A 427 28.46 9.65 29.20
C VAL A 427 28.89 11.00 28.61
N THR A 428 29.32 11.92 29.46
CA THR A 428 29.89 13.22 29.05
C THR A 428 31.41 13.14 29.13
N GLY A 429 32.09 13.33 28.00
CA GLY A 429 33.54 13.26 27.86
C GLY A 429 34.20 14.61 27.59
#